data_AF-A0A1H6VBQ7-F1
#
_entry.id   AF-A0A1H6VBQ7-F1
#
_cell.length_a   1.000
_cell.length_b   1.000
_cell.length_c   1.000
_cell.angle_alpha   90.00
_cell.angle_beta   90.00
_cell.angle_gamma   90.00
#
_symmetry.space_group_name_H-M   'P 1'
#
loop_
_entity.id
_entity.type
_entity.pdbx_description
1 polymer ?
#
loop_
_entity_poly.entity_id
_entity_poly.type
_entity_poly.pdbx_seq_one_letter_code
_entity_poly.pdbx_strand_id
1 'polypeptide(L)'
;MRPVLHGDVASAARALLAVPRAQRDALCVRMIREAGIASRHVQRTGRIHLLFGNGSLMSAARKRVLADEPGFDDVEYCQCFETVLRAVVRARLSRTRS
;
A
#
# COMPACT_ATOMS: atom_id res chain seq x y z
N MET A 1 -6.93 8.48 1.00
CA MET A 1 -6.06 7.53 1.70
C MET A 1 -5.74 8.15 3.05
N ARG A 2 -5.85 7.36 4.12
CA ARG A 2 -5.47 7.79 5.49
C ARG A 2 -3.97 8.13 5.56
N PRO A 3 -3.49 8.80 6.62
CA PRO A 3 -2.05 8.92 6.88
C PRO A 3 -1.37 7.56 6.79
N VAL A 4 -0.20 7.52 6.14
CA VAL A 4 0.58 6.28 5.95
C VAL A 4 1.56 6.20 7.11
N LEU A 5 1.53 5.10 7.85
CA LEU A 5 2.43 4.82 8.97
C LEU A 5 3.50 3.80 8.55
N HIS A 6 4.53 3.63 9.38
CA HIS A 6 5.59 2.64 9.14
C HIS A 6 5.02 1.24 8.88
N GLY A 7 4.08 0.77 9.71
CA GLY A 7 3.46 -0.55 9.57
C GLY A 7 2.65 -0.73 8.27
N ASP A 8 2.15 0.36 7.67
CA ASP A 8 1.53 0.30 6.35
C ASP A 8 2.57 0.02 5.27
N VAL A 9 3.73 0.68 5.35
CA VAL A 9 4.82 0.50 4.39
C VAL A 9 5.40 -0.91 4.48
N ALA A 10 5.67 -1.39 5.69
CA ALA A 10 6.14 -2.76 5.93
C ALA A 10 5.15 -3.80 5.39
N SER A 11 3.84 -3.66 5.72
CA SER A 11 2.81 -4.58 5.21
C SER A 11 2.72 -4.55 3.69
N ALA A 12 2.80 -3.37 3.07
CA ALA A 12 2.78 -3.27 1.61
C ALA A 12 4.04 -3.87 0.97
N ALA A 13 5.23 -3.64 1.55
CA ALA A 13 6.49 -4.20 1.06
C ALA A 13 6.46 -5.73 1.10
N ARG A 14 5.94 -6.34 2.17
CA ARG A 14 5.74 -7.79 2.28
C ARG A 14 4.76 -8.34 1.25
N ALA A 15 3.72 -7.56 0.89
CA ALA A 15 2.81 -7.93 -0.19
C ALA A 15 3.50 -7.89 -1.57
N LEU A 16 4.43 -6.95 -1.78
CA LEU A 16 5.23 -6.89 -3.01
C LEU A 16 6.27 -8.02 -3.07
N LEU A 17 6.86 -8.37 -1.94
CA LEU A 17 7.86 -9.44 -1.86
C LEU A 17 7.25 -10.80 -2.23
N ALA A 18 5.98 -11.02 -1.90
CA ALA A 18 5.23 -12.24 -2.22
C ALA A 18 4.88 -12.40 -3.73
N VAL A 19 5.21 -11.44 -4.59
CA VAL A 19 4.93 -11.50 -6.03
C VAL A 19 6.20 -11.34 -6.88
N PRO A 20 6.20 -11.84 -8.13
CA PRO A 20 7.32 -11.65 -9.05
C PRO A 20 7.69 -10.18 -9.23
N ARG A 21 8.99 -9.88 -9.35
CA ARG A 21 9.53 -8.52 -9.46
C ARG A 21 8.79 -7.65 -10.48
N ALA A 22 8.48 -8.19 -11.66
CA ALA A 22 7.78 -7.49 -12.74
C ALA A 22 6.37 -6.99 -12.37
N GLN A 23 5.74 -7.56 -11.33
CA GLN A 23 4.38 -7.21 -10.90
C GLN A 23 4.34 -6.23 -9.72
N ARG A 24 5.48 -5.99 -9.06
CA ARG A 24 5.54 -5.23 -7.80
C ARG A 24 5.04 -3.79 -7.95
N ASP A 25 5.47 -3.09 -8.99
CA ASP A 25 5.03 -1.71 -9.27
C ASP A 25 3.52 -1.62 -9.50
N ALA A 26 2.98 -2.48 -10.37
CA ALA A 26 1.56 -2.51 -10.69
C ALA A 26 0.71 -2.84 -9.45
N LEU A 27 1.17 -3.80 -8.64
CA LEU A 27 0.51 -4.16 -7.38
C LEU A 27 0.53 -3.00 -6.37
N CYS A 28 1.66 -2.30 -6.25
CA CYS A 28 1.82 -1.16 -5.35
C CYS A 28 0.84 -0.02 -5.71
N VAL A 29 0.79 0.36 -6.98
CA VAL A 29 -0.14 1.39 -7.48
C VAL A 29 -1.59 0.98 -7.22
N ARG A 30 -1.93 -0.29 -7.45
CA ARG A 30 -3.27 -0.83 -7.18
C ARG A 30 -3.64 -0.72 -5.70
N MET A 31 -2.74 -1.10 -4.78
CA MET A 31 -2.98 -0.99 -3.34
C MET A 31 -3.26 0.45 -2.90
N ILE A 32 -2.47 1.41 -3.39
CA ILE A 32 -2.66 2.83 -3.07
C ILE A 32 -4.01 3.34 -3.60
N ARG A 33 -4.39 2.93 -4.82
CA ARG A 33 -5.69 3.30 -5.42
C ARG A 33 -6.85 2.74 -4.60
N GLU A 34 -6.80 1.47 -4.23
CA GLU A 34 -7.81 0.79 -3.40
C GLU A 34 -7.96 1.46 -2.03
N ALA A 35 -6.84 1.73 -1.35
CA ALA A 35 -6.83 2.48 -0.08
C ALA A 35 -7.41 3.90 -0.25
N GLY A 36 -7.14 4.55 -1.39
CA GLY A 36 -7.76 5.81 -1.78
C GLY A 36 -9.27 5.75 -1.91
N ILE A 37 -9.80 4.73 -2.61
CA ILE A 37 -11.24 4.51 -2.81
C ILE A 37 -11.93 4.21 -1.48
N ALA A 38 -11.41 3.25 -0.71
CA ALA A 38 -11.94 2.89 0.60
C ALA A 38 -11.99 4.10 1.54
N SER A 39 -10.92 4.88 1.59
CA SER A 39 -10.85 6.09 2.42
C SER A 39 -11.92 7.11 2.04
N ARG A 40 -12.21 7.32 0.74
CA ARG A 40 -13.30 8.21 0.30
C ARG A 40 -14.68 7.64 0.64
N HIS A 41 -14.87 6.33 0.52
CA HIS A 41 -16.13 5.68 0.89
C HIS A 41 -16.42 5.80 2.39
N VAL A 42 -15.43 5.52 3.25
CA VAL A 42 -15.54 5.67 4.70
C VAL A 42 -15.87 7.13 5.07
N GLN A 43 -15.18 8.10 4.48
CA GLN A 43 -15.46 9.52 4.73
C GLN A 43 -16.88 9.95 4.33
N ARG A 44 -17.45 9.33 3.28
CA ARG A 44 -18.80 9.67 2.80
C ARG A 44 -19.92 8.95 3.53
N THR A 45 -19.69 7.70 3.94
CA THR A 45 -20.76 6.81 4.43
C THR A 45 -20.62 6.45 5.91
N GLY A 46 -19.47 6.73 6.52
CA GLY A 46 -19.10 6.26 7.86
C GLY A 46 -18.83 4.74 7.94
N ARG A 47 -19.01 3.98 6.85
CA ARG A 47 -18.90 2.52 6.82
C ARG A 47 -17.63 2.06 6.12
N ILE A 48 -17.10 0.90 6.55
CA ILE A 48 -15.94 0.26 5.93
C ILE A 48 -16.30 -0.20 4.53
N HIS A 49 -15.41 0.03 3.55
CA HIS A 49 -15.64 -0.44 2.19
C HIS A 49 -15.47 -1.97 2.14
N LEU A 50 -16.51 -2.70 1.75
CA LEU A 50 -16.54 -4.17 1.74
C LEU A 50 -15.30 -4.78 1.04
N LEU A 51 -15.03 -4.35 -0.20
CA LEU A 51 -13.91 -4.89 -0.98
C LEU A 51 -12.53 -4.34 -0.61
N PHE A 52 -12.40 -3.07 -0.20
CA PHE A 52 -11.10 -2.40 -0.08
C PHE A 52 -10.71 -2.01 1.36
N GLY A 53 -11.56 -2.33 2.34
CA GLY A 53 -11.27 -2.16 3.76
C GLY A 53 -11.49 -0.72 4.25
N ASN A 54 -10.73 -0.33 5.27
CA ASN A 54 -10.96 0.91 6.03
C ASN A 54 -10.24 2.14 5.45
N GLY A 55 -9.53 1.99 4.33
CA GLY A 55 -8.82 3.08 3.65
C GLY A 55 -7.40 3.35 4.12
N SER A 56 -6.83 2.50 4.99
CA SER A 56 -5.38 2.43 5.20
C SER A 56 -4.71 1.58 4.12
N LEU A 57 -3.42 1.82 3.89
CA LEU A 57 -2.62 1.04 2.94
C LEU A 57 -2.38 -0.38 3.51
N MET A 58 -2.19 -0.52 4.81
CA MET A 58 -2.11 -1.80 5.53
C MET A 58 -3.36 -2.66 5.30
N SER A 59 -4.56 -2.06 5.36
CA SER A 59 -5.81 -2.80 5.14
C SER A 59 -5.92 -3.31 3.70
N ALA A 60 -5.38 -2.57 2.72
CA ALA A 60 -5.28 -3.05 1.34
C ALA A 60 -4.21 -4.15 1.20
N ALA A 61 -3.03 -3.98 1.81
CA ALA A 61 -1.94 -4.95 1.77
C ALA A 61 -2.34 -6.30 2.38
N ARG A 62 -2.99 -6.30 3.55
CA ARG A 62 -3.44 -7.51 4.26
C ARG A 62 -4.53 -8.31 3.56
N LYS A 63 -5.11 -7.80 2.47
CA LYS A 63 -6.01 -8.56 1.59
C LYS A 63 -5.26 -9.42 0.56
N ARG A 64 -3.92 -9.39 0.59
CA ARG A 64 -3.02 -10.16 -0.26
C ARG A 64 -2.19 -11.10 0.62
N VAL A 65 -1.51 -12.05 -0.01
CA VAL A 65 -0.47 -12.84 0.67
C VAL A 65 0.64 -11.90 1.09
N LEU A 66 1.02 -11.96 2.38
CA LEU A 66 2.18 -11.27 2.90
C LEU A 66 3.29 -12.30 3.07
N ALA A 67 4.44 -12.07 2.45
CA ALA A 67 5.64 -12.84 2.77
C ALA A 67 5.96 -12.70 4.26
N ASP A 68 6.74 -13.62 4.81
CA ASP A 68 7.38 -13.39 6.11
C ASP A 68 8.19 -12.10 6.06
N GLU A 69 8.38 -11.47 7.21
CA GLU A 69 9.06 -10.17 7.27
C GLU A 69 10.56 -10.38 7.42
N PRO A 70 11.37 -10.16 6.36
CA PRO A 70 12.82 -10.16 6.50
C PRO A 70 13.30 -8.84 7.12
N GLY A 71 14.58 -8.81 7.51
CA GLY A 71 15.27 -7.58 7.88
C GLY A 71 15.67 -6.74 6.66
N PHE A 72 16.24 -5.56 6.91
CA PHE A 72 16.77 -4.69 5.85
C PHE A 72 18.08 -5.19 5.23
N ASP A 73 18.66 -6.29 5.75
CA ASP A 73 19.77 -6.99 5.10
C ASP A 73 19.33 -7.71 3.82
N ASP A 74 18.02 -7.91 3.62
CA ASP A 74 17.45 -8.43 2.38
C ASP A 74 17.27 -7.29 1.35
N VAL A 75 18.07 -7.35 0.28
CA VAL A 75 18.04 -6.37 -0.81
C VAL A 75 16.71 -6.36 -1.55
N GLU A 76 16.05 -7.50 -1.73
CA GLU A 76 14.74 -7.53 -2.38
C GLU A 76 13.68 -6.85 -1.53
N TYR A 77 13.75 -7.03 -0.21
CA TYR A 77 12.85 -6.35 0.71
C TYR A 77 13.08 -4.84 0.72
N CYS A 78 14.34 -4.41 0.74
CA CYS A 78 14.70 -2.99 0.61
C CYS A 78 14.12 -2.37 -0.67
N GLN A 79 14.23 -3.06 -1.81
CA GLN A 79 13.65 -2.61 -3.08
C GLN A 79 12.11 -2.54 -3.02
N CYS A 80 11.45 -3.49 -2.35
CA CYS A 80 10.01 -3.44 -2.13
C CYS A 80 9.62 -2.22 -1.27
N PHE A 81 10.37 -1.96 -0.20
CA PHE A 81 10.19 -0.79 0.67
C PHE A 81 10.34 0.52 -0.11
N GLU A 82 11.40 0.64 -0.91
CA GLU A 82 11.65 1.79 -1.77
C GLU A 82 10.50 2.00 -2.77
N THR A 83 10.03 0.92 -3.39
CA THR A 83 8.90 0.95 -4.34
C THR A 83 7.65 1.54 -3.69
N VAL A 84 7.33 1.10 -2.47
CA VAL A 84 6.18 1.62 -1.71
C VAL A 84 6.35 3.10 -1.39
N LEU A 85 7.50 3.51 -0.88
CA LEU A 85 7.76 4.92 -0.54
C LEU A 85 7.67 5.82 -1.78
N ARG A 86 8.27 5.40 -2.90
CA ARG A 86 8.21 6.11 -4.18
C ARG A 86 6.76 6.28 -4.66
N ALA A 87 5.95 5.23 -4.56
CA ALA A 87 4.55 5.28 -4.95
C ALA A 87 3.72 6.18 -4.02
N VAL A 88 4.00 6.18 -2.71
CA VAL A 88 3.38 7.10 -1.74
C VAL A 88 3.72 8.55 -2.04
N VAL A 89 5.00 8.87 -2.32
CA VAL A 89 5.43 10.22 -2.72
C VAL A 89 4.66 10.68 -3.96
N ARG A 90 4.61 9.86 -5.02
CA ARG A 90 3.85 10.17 -6.24
C ARG A 90 2.37 10.47 -5.94
N ALA A 91 1.73 9.64 -5.12
CA ALA A 91 0.32 9.81 -4.75
C ALA A 91 0.05 11.03 -3.86
N ARG A 92 1.04 11.51 -3.10
CA ARG A 92 0.93 12.75 -2.32
C ARG A 92 1.08 13.98 -3.21
N LEU A 93 2.06 13.97 -4.10
CA LEU A 93 2.28 15.06 -5.06
C LEU A 93 1.08 15.27 -5.99
N SER A 94 0.43 14.20 -6.43
CA SER A 94 -0.79 14.30 -7.26
C SER A 94 -1.99 14.90 -6.51
N ARG A 95 -2.02 14.80 -5.17
CA ARG A 95 -3.10 15.38 -4.34
C ARG A 95 -2.87 16.86 -4.01
N THR A 96 -1.63 17.33 -3.98
CA THR A 96 -1.32 18.75 -3.74
C THR A 96 -1.59 19.60 -4.99
N ARG A 97 -1.65 18.97 -6.18
CA ARG A 97 -1.91 19.63 -7.46
C ARG A 97 -3.39 19.68 -7.86
N SER A 98 -4.32 19.18 -7.03
CA SER A 98 -5.77 19.18 -7.23
C SER A 98 -6.46 19.93 -6.12
#